data_AF-K9S4C1-F1
#
_entry.id   AF-K9S4C1-F1
#
_cell.length_a   1.000
_cell.length_b   1.000
_cell.length_c   1.000
_cell.angle_alpha   90.00
_cell.angle_beta   90.00
_cell.angle_gamma   90.00
#
_symmetry.space_group_name_H-M   'P 1'
#
loop_
_entity.id
_entity.type
_entity.pdbx_description
1 polymer ?
#
loop_
_entity_poly.entity_id
_entity_poly.type
_entity_poly.pdbx_seq_one_letter_code
_entity_poly.pdbx_strand_id
1 'polypeptide(L)'
;MVSPEEPQEPESEVRAVQSRRQRGVRILNFGAAAMGFAVFLSFLIGLITRSFVVGLGDGFQSLAASLVPFLVIVYVTFFTRLFRLPATVPPFNLFVCSGLWTLLVLISADLFADAVLPVVELLCSFSLGILLAIAIHSPARLFLSCAYGTVVGLLVFVAFFGLQIL
;
A
#
# COMPACT_ATOMS: atom_id res chain seq x y z
N MET A 1 -36.20 -53.55 11.83
CA MET A 1 -36.30 -52.15 12.31
C MET A 1 -35.27 -51.36 11.54
N VAL A 2 -35.70 -50.69 10.47
CA VAL A 2 -34.83 -49.83 9.65
C VAL A 2 -34.85 -48.46 10.31
N SER A 3 -33.71 -48.03 10.83
CA SER A 3 -33.53 -46.68 11.37
C SER A 3 -33.56 -45.71 10.20
N PRO A 4 -34.46 -44.71 10.16
CA PRO A 4 -34.45 -43.72 9.11
C PRO A 4 -33.19 -42.84 9.27
N GLU A 5 -32.30 -42.88 8.27
CA GLU A 5 -31.21 -41.92 8.13
C GLU A 5 -31.79 -40.52 7.92
N GLU A 6 -31.50 -39.60 8.84
CA GLU A 6 -31.79 -38.18 8.66
C GLU A 6 -30.89 -37.60 7.55
N PRO A 7 -31.44 -36.77 6.64
CA PRO A 7 -30.66 -36.19 5.55
C PRO A 7 -29.68 -35.12 6.07
N GLN A 8 -28.38 -35.44 6.04
CA GLN A 8 -27.25 -34.56 6.43
C GLN A 8 -26.90 -33.45 5.40
N GLU A 9 -27.77 -33.15 4.43
CA GLU A 9 -27.42 -32.25 3.31
C GLU A 9 -27.16 -30.76 3.65
N PRO A 10 -27.78 -30.09 4.66
CA PRO A 10 -27.67 -28.63 4.76
C PRO A 10 -26.32 -28.11 5.26
N GLU A 11 -25.55 -28.90 6.04
CA GLU A 11 -24.27 -28.43 6.57
C GLU A 11 -23.16 -28.38 5.52
N SER A 12 -23.20 -29.26 4.53
CA SER A 12 -22.17 -29.36 3.49
C SER A 12 -22.22 -28.18 2.52
N GLU A 13 -23.42 -27.74 2.17
CA GLU A 13 -23.65 -26.65 1.22
C GLU A 13 -23.34 -25.28 1.83
N VAL A 14 -23.69 -25.07 3.10
CA VAL A 14 -23.37 -23.84 3.85
C VAL A 14 -21.85 -23.66 3.99
N ARG A 15 -21.10 -24.74 4.30
CA ARG A 15 -19.63 -24.70 4.37
C ARG A 15 -19.00 -24.42 3.01
N ALA A 16 -19.55 -24.98 1.93
CA ALA A 16 -19.07 -24.74 0.56
C ALA A 16 -19.23 -23.27 0.15
N VAL A 17 -20.39 -22.65 0.42
CA VAL A 17 -20.65 -21.23 0.14
C VAL A 17 -19.73 -20.33 0.98
N GLN A 18 -19.54 -20.64 2.26
CA GLN A 18 -18.67 -19.89 3.16
C GLN A 18 -17.19 -19.96 2.73
N SER A 19 -16.72 -21.13 2.28
CA SER A 19 -15.36 -21.31 1.76
C SER A 19 -15.10 -20.52 0.47
N ARG A 20 -16.06 -20.50 -0.46
CA ARG A 20 -15.98 -19.72 -1.70
C ARG A 20 -15.94 -18.22 -1.42
N ARG A 21 -16.79 -17.75 -0.50
CA ARG A 21 -16.80 -16.34 -0.05
C ARG A 21 -15.48 -15.94 0.59
N GLN A 22 -14.92 -16.79 1.47
CA GLN A 22 -13.62 -16.52 2.09
C GLN A 22 -12.48 -16.49 1.07
N ARG A 23 -12.52 -17.35 0.04
CA ARG A 23 -11.53 -17.35 -1.04
C ARG A 23 -11.60 -16.06 -1.86
N GLY A 24 -12.81 -15.61 -2.21
CA GLY A 24 -13.02 -14.35 -2.92
C GLY A 24 -12.49 -13.13 -2.14
N VAL A 25 -12.78 -13.06 -0.84
CA VAL A 25 -12.26 -11.98 0.03
C VAL A 25 -10.73 -12.00 0.11
N ARG A 26 -10.09 -13.17 0.18
CA ARG A 26 -8.63 -13.27 0.18
C ARG A 26 -8.01 -12.76 -1.12
N ILE A 27 -8.58 -13.11 -2.26
CA ILE A 27 -8.10 -12.66 -3.57
C ILE A 27 -8.22 -11.14 -3.68
N LEU A 28 -9.37 -10.58 -3.28
CA LEU A 28 -9.58 -9.13 -3.30
C LEU A 28 -8.57 -8.39 -2.42
N ASN A 29 -8.36 -8.91 -1.20
CA ASN A 29 -7.40 -8.36 -0.24
C ASN A 29 -5.95 -8.42 -0.75
N PHE A 30 -5.57 -9.54 -1.36
CA PHE A 30 -4.25 -9.67 -1.99
C PHE A 30 -4.10 -8.70 -3.16
N GLY A 31 -5.12 -8.58 -4.01
CA GLY A 31 -5.14 -7.64 -5.13
C GLY A 31 -5.00 -6.19 -4.68
N ALA A 32 -5.75 -5.77 -3.65
CA ALA A 32 -5.65 -4.43 -3.09
C ALA A 32 -4.27 -4.13 -2.50
N ALA A 33 -3.70 -5.09 -1.76
CA ALA A 33 -2.35 -4.98 -1.21
C ALA A 33 -1.28 -4.87 -2.31
N ALA A 34 -1.32 -5.76 -3.30
CA ALA A 34 -0.40 -5.76 -4.43
C ALA A 34 -0.50 -4.46 -5.23
N MET A 35 -1.72 -3.99 -5.50
CA MET A 35 -1.96 -2.74 -6.22
C MET A 35 -1.46 -1.53 -5.44
N GLY A 36 -1.77 -1.42 -4.14
CA GLY A 36 -1.30 -0.33 -3.30
C GLY A 36 0.24 -0.25 -3.24
N PHE A 37 0.91 -1.40 -3.18
CA PHE A 37 2.38 -1.45 -3.22
C PHE A 37 2.92 -1.08 -4.60
N ALA A 38 2.31 -1.61 -5.67
CA ALA A 38 2.70 -1.35 -7.04
C ALA A 38 2.59 0.14 -7.40
N VAL A 39 1.56 0.85 -6.92
CA VAL A 39 1.38 2.29 -7.16
C VAL A 39 2.61 3.07 -6.72
N PHE A 40 3.00 2.98 -5.45
CA PHE A 40 4.14 3.74 -4.96
C PHE A 40 5.46 3.25 -5.55
N LEU A 41 5.61 1.95 -5.79
CA LEU A 41 6.83 1.39 -6.37
C LEU A 41 7.03 1.83 -7.83
N SER A 42 6.00 1.71 -8.66
CA SER A 42 6.03 2.19 -10.05
C SER A 42 6.27 3.69 -10.11
N PHE A 43 5.64 4.45 -9.22
CA PHE A 43 5.83 5.89 -9.15
C PHE A 43 7.27 6.27 -8.79
N LEU A 44 7.84 5.61 -7.77
CA LEU A 44 9.23 5.82 -7.35
C LEU A 44 10.22 5.47 -8.47
N ILE A 45 10.03 4.33 -9.15
CA ILE A 45 10.87 3.93 -10.29
C ILE A 45 10.77 4.96 -11.42
N GLY A 46 9.57 5.46 -11.71
CA GLY A 46 9.35 6.50 -12.72
C GLY A 46 10.11 7.78 -12.40
N LEU A 47 10.04 8.26 -11.16
CA LEU A 47 10.76 9.46 -10.71
C LEU A 47 12.28 9.28 -10.81
N ILE A 48 12.82 8.16 -10.32
CA ILE A 48 14.25 7.85 -10.42
C ILE A 48 14.69 7.82 -11.88
N THR A 49 13.92 7.14 -12.75
CA THR A 49 14.23 7.04 -14.18
C THR A 49 14.26 8.43 -14.83
N ARG A 50 13.29 9.29 -14.52
CA ARG A 50 13.24 10.67 -15.00
C ARG A 50 14.45 11.48 -14.52
N SER A 51 14.86 11.32 -13.27
CA SER A 51 16.06 11.99 -12.72
C SER A 51 17.33 11.58 -13.48
N PHE A 52 17.48 10.30 -13.84
CA PHE A 52 18.60 9.84 -14.67
C PHE A 52 18.58 10.39 -16.11
N VAL A 53 17.41 10.72 -16.66
CA VAL A 53 17.29 11.38 -17.97
C VAL A 53 17.76 12.83 -17.91
N VAL A 54 17.51 13.53 -16.79
CA VAL A 54 17.98 14.90 -16.58
C VAL A 54 19.50 14.94 -16.41
N GLY A 55 20.06 14.04 -15.61
CA GLY A 55 21.50 13.94 -15.41
C GLY A 55 21.92 12.79 -14.50
N LEU A 56 23.14 12.29 -14.69
CA LEU A 56 23.68 11.21 -13.84
C LEU A 56 23.78 11.64 -12.37
N GLY A 57 24.18 12.88 -12.10
CA GLY A 57 24.28 13.42 -10.74
C GLY A 57 22.91 13.46 -10.04
N ASP A 58 21.90 13.98 -10.73
CA ASP A 58 20.52 14.05 -10.22
C ASP A 58 19.93 12.66 -10.01
N GLY A 59 20.21 11.72 -10.92
CA GLY A 59 19.83 10.31 -10.80
C GLY A 59 20.42 9.63 -9.54
N PHE A 60 21.70 9.83 -9.24
CA PHE A 60 22.30 9.29 -8.01
C PHE A 60 21.77 9.98 -6.74
N GLN A 61 21.51 11.28 -6.78
CA GLN A 61 20.91 12.00 -5.66
C GLN A 61 19.49 11.49 -5.37
N SER A 62 18.70 11.26 -6.42
CA SER A 62 17.38 10.65 -6.37
C SER A 62 17.40 9.22 -5.83
N LEU A 63 18.35 8.41 -6.30
CA LEU A 63 18.56 7.05 -5.81
C LEU A 63 18.95 7.03 -4.32
N ALA A 64 19.81 7.96 -3.89
CA ALA A 64 20.17 8.11 -2.48
C ALA A 64 18.95 8.53 -1.64
N ALA A 65 18.18 9.53 -2.09
CA ALA A 65 16.99 10.02 -1.40
C ALA A 65 15.94 8.91 -1.24
N SER A 66 15.72 8.13 -2.30
CA SER A 66 14.76 7.02 -2.27
C SER A 66 15.20 5.85 -1.36
N LEU A 67 16.50 5.64 -1.14
CA LEU A 67 17.03 4.62 -0.24
C LEU A 67 16.96 5.00 1.25
N VAL A 68 16.96 6.30 1.58
CA VAL A 68 16.96 6.77 2.98
C VAL A 68 15.83 6.15 3.82
N PRO A 69 14.56 6.13 3.38
CA PRO A 69 13.49 5.59 4.22
C PRO A 69 13.60 4.08 4.45
N PHE A 70 14.12 3.34 3.49
CA PHE A 70 14.41 1.91 3.66
C PHE A 70 15.51 1.69 4.70
N LEU A 71 16.59 2.48 4.65
CA LEU A 71 17.66 2.43 5.64
C LEU A 71 17.16 2.82 7.04
N VAL A 72 16.31 3.85 7.14
CA VAL A 72 15.68 4.23 8.41
C VAL A 72 14.82 3.10 8.96
N ILE A 73 14.05 2.42 8.12
CA ILE A 73 13.20 1.30 8.59
C ILE A 73 14.03 0.11 8.99
N VAL A 74 15.05 -0.26 8.22
CA VAL A 74 16.00 -1.31 8.61
C VAL A 74 16.63 -0.95 9.96
N TYR A 75 17.08 0.30 10.12
CA TYR A 75 17.64 0.77 11.38
C TYR A 75 16.63 0.65 12.53
N VAL A 76 15.42 1.18 12.39
CA VAL A 76 14.42 1.17 13.45
C VAL A 76 13.97 -0.26 13.78
N THR A 77 13.66 -1.08 12.77
CA THR A 77 13.20 -2.46 12.95
C THR A 77 14.26 -3.34 13.61
N PHE A 78 15.52 -3.26 13.17
CA PHE A 78 16.57 -4.15 13.66
C PHE A 78 17.27 -3.62 14.93
N PHE A 79 17.53 -2.32 15.03
CA PHE A 79 18.33 -1.76 16.12
C PHE A 79 17.51 -1.25 17.30
N THR A 80 16.38 -0.57 17.04
CA THR A 80 15.64 0.07 18.14
C THR A 80 14.59 -0.83 18.77
N ARG A 81 14.11 -1.87 18.06
CA ARG A 81 12.99 -2.76 18.47
C ARG A 81 11.73 -2.00 18.96
N LEU A 82 11.63 -0.71 18.64
CA LEU A 82 10.67 0.23 19.22
C LEU A 82 9.39 0.36 18.39
N PHE A 83 9.22 -0.44 17.34
CA PHE A 83 8.00 -0.45 16.53
C PHE A 83 6.85 -1.17 17.25
N ARG A 84 6.28 -0.51 18.26
CA ARG A 84 4.95 -0.84 18.79
C ARG A 84 3.98 0.21 18.30
N LEU A 85 3.14 -0.16 17.33
CA LEU A 85 2.01 0.69 16.99
C LEU A 85 1.08 0.83 18.20
N PRO A 86 0.46 2.00 18.40
CA PRO A 86 -0.55 2.17 19.43
C PRO A 86 -1.66 1.12 19.25
N ALA A 87 -2.07 0.49 20.35
CA ALA A 87 -2.91 -0.72 20.35
C ALA A 87 -4.32 -0.50 19.74
N THR A 88 -4.74 0.74 19.55
CA THR A 88 -6.12 1.11 19.19
C THR A 88 -6.15 2.20 18.11
N VAL A 89 -5.68 1.88 16.91
CA VAL A 89 -5.94 2.74 15.74
C VAL A 89 -7.17 2.20 14.99
N PRO A 90 -8.25 2.99 14.83
CA PRO A 90 -9.41 2.58 14.04
C PRO A 90 -9.02 2.33 12.57
N PRO A 91 -9.38 1.18 11.99
CA PRO A 91 -9.05 0.85 10.60
C PRO A 91 -9.59 1.89 9.59
N PHE A 92 -10.78 2.43 9.85
CA PHE A 92 -11.38 3.48 9.02
C PHE A 92 -10.54 4.75 8.94
N ASN A 93 -9.95 5.18 10.06
CA ASN A 93 -9.10 6.37 10.07
C ASN A 93 -7.84 6.14 9.23
N LEU A 94 -7.24 4.95 9.31
CA LEU A 94 -6.10 4.59 8.46
C LEU A 94 -6.47 4.57 6.98
N PHE A 95 -7.65 4.07 6.64
CA PHE A 95 -8.16 4.11 5.27
C PHE A 95 -8.27 5.55 4.74
N VAL A 96 -8.92 6.44 5.49
CA VAL A 96 -9.09 7.84 5.08
C VAL A 96 -7.75 8.56 5.00
N CYS A 97 -6.92 8.45 6.04
CA CYS A 97 -5.59 9.08 6.05
C CYS A 97 -4.71 8.57 4.91
N SER A 98 -4.72 7.26 4.64
CA SER A 98 -3.95 6.71 3.53
C SER A 98 -4.45 7.20 2.17
N GLY A 99 -5.77 7.32 1.97
CA GLY A 99 -6.31 7.83 0.71
C GLY A 99 -5.99 9.31 0.47
N LEU A 100 -6.16 10.15 1.49
CA LEU A 100 -5.78 11.57 1.43
C LEU A 100 -4.27 11.74 1.23
N TRP A 101 -3.46 10.92 1.90
CA TRP A 101 -2.01 10.93 1.75
C TRP A 101 -1.56 10.54 0.34
N THR A 102 -2.13 9.46 -0.21
CA THR A 102 -1.85 9.06 -1.60
C THR A 102 -2.24 10.15 -2.59
N LEU A 103 -3.40 10.79 -2.41
CA LEU A 103 -3.79 11.95 -3.23
C LEU A 103 -2.78 13.09 -3.12
N LEU A 104 -2.36 13.44 -1.91
CA LEU A 104 -1.39 14.51 -1.68
C LEU A 104 -0.06 14.21 -2.37
N VAL A 105 0.43 12.97 -2.26
CA VAL A 105 1.69 12.54 -2.91
C VAL A 105 1.58 12.63 -4.42
N LEU A 106 0.50 12.10 -5.02
CA LEU A 106 0.29 12.13 -6.46
C LEU A 106 0.14 13.55 -7.00
N ILE A 107 -0.64 14.40 -6.35
CA ILE A 107 -0.82 15.81 -6.71
C ILE A 107 0.50 16.57 -6.60
N SER A 108 1.26 16.35 -5.52
CA SER A 108 2.55 17.02 -5.33
C SER A 108 3.54 16.64 -6.43
N ALA A 109 3.53 15.38 -6.83
CA ALA A 109 4.40 14.90 -7.86
C ALA A 109 4.02 15.41 -9.26
N ASP A 110 2.73 15.56 -9.53
CA ASP A 110 2.22 16.12 -10.79
C ASP A 110 2.54 17.63 -10.91
N LEU A 111 2.31 18.39 -9.83
CA LEU A 111 2.49 19.85 -9.83
C LEU A 111 3.95 20.31 -9.74
N PHE A 112 4.81 19.53 -9.10
CA PHE A 112 6.17 19.96 -8.70
C PHE A 112 7.28 19.09 -9.27
N ALA A 113 6.99 18.40 -10.38
CA ALA A 113 7.82 17.34 -10.94
C ALA A 113 9.30 17.69 -11.12
N ASP A 114 9.69 18.93 -11.39
CA ASP A 114 11.09 19.28 -11.68
C ASP A 114 11.82 20.01 -10.53
N ALA A 115 11.10 20.74 -9.68
CA ALA A 115 11.74 21.57 -8.63
C ALA A 115 11.89 20.85 -7.28
N VAL A 116 11.08 19.82 -7.03
CA VAL A 116 10.94 19.21 -5.69
C VAL A 116 10.99 17.68 -5.74
N LEU A 117 11.51 17.14 -6.86
CA LEU A 117 11.67 15.73 -7.18
C LEU A 117 12.25 14.90 -6.01
N PRO A 118 13.37 15.31 -5.37
CA PRO A 118 13.95 14.53 -4.27
C PRO A 118 13.06 14.43 -3.04
N VAL A 119 12.23 15.45 -2.79
CA VAL A 119 11.32 15.46 -1.64
C VAL A 119 10.13 14.53 -1.90
N VAL A 120 9.60 14.56 -3.13
CA VAL A 120 8.52 13.66 -3.54
C VAL A 120 8.98 12.20 -3.48
N GLU A 121 10.19 11.91 -3.95
CA GLU A 121 10.81 10.58 -3.85
C GLU A 121 10.96 10.12 -2.41
N LEU A 122 11.42 11.03 -1.52
CA LEU A 122 11.52 10.76 -0.09
C LEU A 122 10.15 10.42 0.51
N LEU A 123 9.09 11.18 0.17
CA LEU A 123 7.72 10.92 0.63
C LEU A 123 7.20 9.56 0.12
N CYS A 124 7.42 9.24 -1.16
CA CYS A 124 7.04 7.94 -1.73
C CYS A 124 7.75 6.78 -1.03
N SER A 125 9.06 6.90 -0.81
CA SER A 125 9.84 5.88 -0.12
C SER A 125 9.44 5.72 1.34
N PHE A 126 9.11 6.81 2.06
CA PHE A 126 8.54 6.71 3.41
C PHE A 126 7.18 6.02 3.40
N SER A 127 6.34 6.29 2.40
CA SER A 127 5.02 5.68 2.27
C SER A 127 5.13 4.16 2.08
N LEU A 128 5.99 3.71 1.15
CA LEU A 128 6.31 2.30 0.95
C LEU A 128 6.84 1.64 2.22
N GLY A 129 7.77 2.35 2.85
CA GLY A 129 8.39 1.91 4.08
C GLY A 129 7.40 1.70 5.23
N ILE A 130 6.49 2.66 5.44
CA ILE A 130 5.42 2.55 6.43
C ILE A 130 4.48 1.40 6.07
N LEU A 131 4.12 1.25 4.79
CA LEU A 131 3.28 0.12 4.33
C LEU A 131 3.93 -1.23 4.67
N LEU A 132 5.23 -1.35 4.43
CA LEU A 132 6.00 -2.56 4.72
C LEU A 132 6.11 -2.82 6.23
N ALA A 133 6.37 -1.78 7.02
CA ALA A 133 6.43 -1.89 8.48
C ALA A 133 5.08 -2.32 9.07
N ILE A 134 3.96 -1.79 8.57
CA ILE A 134 2.61 -2.21 8.96
C ILE A 134 2.36 -3.66 8.52
N ALA A 135 2.79 -4.05 7.33
CA ALA A 135 2.64 -5.44 6.85
C ALA A 135 3.34 -6.47 7.74
N ILE A 136 4.51 -6.12 8.30
CA ILE A 136 5.33 -7.02 9.11
C ILE A 136 4.87 -7.03 10.59
N HIS A 137 4.56 -5.87 11.15
CA HIS A 137 4.38 -5.72 12.60
C HIS A 137 2.93 -5.49 13.06
N SER A 138 1.98 -5.32 12.14
CA SER A 138 0.58 -5.01 12.48
C SER A 138 -0.40 -6.09 12.05
N PRO A 139 -1.62 -6.11 12.64
CA PRO A 139 -2.69 -6.96 12.16
C PRO A 139 -2.99 -6.69 10.68
N ALA A 140 -3.22 -7.75 9.90
CA ALA A 140 -3.52 -7.66 8.47
C ALA A 140 -4.67 -6.69 8.12
N ARG A 141 -5.60 -6.47 9.05
CA ARG A 141 -6.71 -5.50 8.90
C ARG A 141 -6.22 -4.05 8.75
N LEU A 142 -5.18 -3.65 9.48
CA LEU A 142 -4.63 -2.29 9.39
C LEU A 142 -3.89 -2.09 8.07
N PHE A 143 -3.07 -3.07 7.69
CA PHE A 143 -2.39 -3.09 6.39
C PHE A 143 -3.39 -3.01 5.23
N LEU A 144 -4.46 -3.82 5.27
CA LEU A 144 -5.50 -3.79 4.24
C LEU A 144 -6.21 -2.45 4.19
N SER A 145 -6.47 -1.81 5.33
CA SER A 145 -7.11 -0.50 5.35
C SER A 145 -6.26 0.57 4.66
N CYS A 146 -4.94 0.56 4.90
CA CYS A 146 -4.00 1.41 4.17
C CYS A 146 -3.95 1.07 2.67
N ALA A 147 -3.91 -0.22 2.32
CA ALA A 147 -3.88 -0.65 0.92
C ALA A 147 -5.13 -0.20 0.15
N TYR A 148 -6.33 -0.42 0.72
CA TYR A 148 -7.57 0.07 0.13
C TYR A 148 -7.61 1.60 0.07
N GLY A 149 -7.14 2.29 1.10
CA GLY A 149 -7.05 3.75 1.11
C GLY A 149 -6.17 4.26 -0.04
N THR A 150 -4.99 3.64 -0.21
CA THR A 150 -4.05 3.94 -1.30
C THR A 150 -4.70 3.74 -2.67
N VAL A 151 -5.35 2.59 -2.89
CA VAL A 151 -6.01 2.29 -4.17
C VAL A 151 -7.16 3.27 -4.45
N VAL A 152 -7.96 3.62 -3.44
CA VAL A 152 -9.02 4.62 -3.58
C VAL A 152 -8.45 6.00 -3.87
N GLY A 153 -7.39 6.41 -3.17
CA GLY A 153 -6.70 7.68 -3.44
C GLY A 153 -6.19 7.78 -4.87
N LEU A 154 -5.58 6.69 -5.39
CA LEU A 154 -5.20 6.60 -6.79
C LEU A 154 -6.41 6.76 -7.72
N LEU A 155 -7.47 5.99 -7.50
CA LEU A 155 -8.66 6.03 -8.36
C LEU A 155 -9.29 7.42 -8.38
N VAL A 156 -9.34 8.10 -7.23
CA VAL A 156 -9.79 9.49 -7.14
C VAL A 156 -8.86 10.41 -7.93
N PHE A 157 -7.54 10.29 -7.77
CA PHE A 157 -6.59 11.09 -8.54
C PHE A 157 -6.82 10.94 -10.05
N VAL A 158 -6.90 9.69 -10.53
CA VAL A 158 -7.14 9.38 -11.95
C VAL A 158 -8.49 9.92 -12.42
N ALA A 159 -9.54 9.84 -11.61
CA ALA A 159 -10.86 10.32 -11.97
C ALA A 159 -10.92 11.85 -12.13
N PHE A 160 -10.17 12.61 -11.33
CA PHE A 160 -10.21 14.08 -11.33
C PHE A 160 -9.12 14.74 -12.18
N PHE A 161 -7.91 14.16 -12.20
CA PHE A 161 -6.73 14.76 -12.84
C PHE A 161 -6.27 13.98 -14.08
N GLY A 162 -6.79 12.76 -14.28
CA GLY A 162 -6.29 11.84 -15.30
C GLY A 162 -4.97 11.18 -14.90
N LEU A 163 -4.48 10.31 -15.78
CA LEU A 163 -3.19 9.65 -15.60
C LEU A 163 -2.24 10.24 -16.64
N GLN A 164 -1.60 11.36 -16.31
CA GLN A 164 -0.62 12.03 -17.18
C GLN A 164 0.79 11.43 -17.06
N ILE A 165 0.92 10.28 -16.39
CA ILE A 165 2.18 9.59 -16.16
C ILE A 165 2.47 8.70 -17.38
N LEU A 166 2.77 9.32 -18.52
CA LEU A 166 3.54 8.72 -19.61
C LEU A 166 4.32 9.79 -20.38
#